data_AF-A0A959B3F9-F1
#
_entry.id   AF-A0A959B3F9-F1
#
_cell.length_a   1.000
_cell.length_b   1.000
_cell.length_c   1.000
_cell.angle_alpha   90.00
_cell.angle_beta   90.00
_cell.angle_gamma   90.00
#
_symmetry.space_group_name_H-M   'P 1'
#
loop_
_entity.id
_entity.type
_entity.pdbx_description
1 polymer ?
#
loop_
_entity_poly.entity_id
_entity_poly.type
_entity_poly.pdbx_seq_one_letter_code
_entity_poly.pdbx_strand_id
1 'polypeptide(L)'
;MKALLPLILIICCLQLSSAQVVFDSTLADTYHEKLQGMPDNYRESILKLEEQILAENNGGLVFFNLIALDTLNKDSLRFEESPSVKIADSWVPGLENSRAEEASAFDAPALFIGGAEIMGDTLIITATDIFNRTITHLVYGDSVKAIYTERYDDEYILKRQESDALADEITAPMKITAFSLHTPDYLTQPLLYGAAELESAAFFVKAGPESDALLRVKWRFGYVFKIRVH
;
A
#
# COMPACT_ATOMS: atom_id res chain seq x y z
N MET A 1 26.50 20.09 -17.24
CA MET A 1 25.88 18.76 -17.26
C MET A 1 26.05 18.10 -15.91
N LYS A 2 24.97 18.14 -15.13
CA LYS A 2 24.27 17.00 -14.52
C LYS A 2 25.03 16.36 -13.35
N ALA A 3 24.83 16.99 -12.19
CA ALA A 3 24.75 16.30 -10.92
C ALA A 3 23.65 15.24 -11.03
N LEU A 4 24.03 13.96 -10.94
CA LEU A 4 23.12 12.83 -10.99
C LEU A 4 23.66 11.75 -10.06
N LEU A 5 23.78 12.10 -8.79
CA LEU A 5 24.07 11.17 -7.69
C LEU A 5 23.77 11.86 -6.35
N PRO A 6 22.47 11.99 -6.02
CA PRO A 6 22.09 11.62 -4.67
C PRO A 6 20.72 10.92 -4.71
N LEU A 7 20.67 9.68 -5.20
CA LEU A 7 19.47 8.83 -5.03
C LEU A 7 19.78 7.46 -4.40
N ILE A 8 21.04 7.04 -4.36
CA ILE A 8 21.42 5.69 -3.88
C ILE A 8 21.81 5.67 -2.39
N LEU A 9 21.96 6.82 -1.72
CA LEU A 9 22.50 6.87 -0.34
C LEU A 9 21.50 7.18 0.79
N ILE A 10 20.19 7.20 0.52
CA ILE A 10 19.15 7.41 1.57
C ILE A 10 18.60 6.07 2.10
N ILE A 11 19.17 4.93 1.71
CA ILE A 11 18.75 3.61 2.22
C ILE A 11 19.49 3.26 3.54
N CYS A 12 20.63 3.90 3.85
CA CYS A 12 21.49 3.49 4.97
C CYS A 12 21.03 3.92 6.37
N CYS A 13 20.03 4.79 6.52
CA CYS A 13 19.55 5.25 7.84
C CYS A 13 18.15 4.72 8.20
N LEU A 14 17.56 3.86 7.37
CA LEU A 14 16.33 3.16 7.71
C LEU A 14 16.71 1.82 8.33
N GLN A 15 16.36 1.59 9.59
CA GLN A 15 16.37 0.24 10.17
C GLN A 15 15.28 -0.59 9.47
N LEU A 16 15.56 -1.03 8.24
CA LEU A 16 14.70 -1.90 7.46
C LEU A 16 14.88 -3.31 8.00
N SER A 17 13.86 -3.86 8.64
CA SER A 17 13.81 -5.27 8.98
C SER A 17 13.76 -6.07 7.68
N SER A 18 14.74 -6.95 7.46
CA SER A 18 14.64 -7.98 6.44
C SER A 18 13.74 -9.12 6.92
N ALA A 19 12.91 -9.65 6.04
CA ALA A 19 12.19 -10.91 6.25
C ALA A 19 12.70 -11.96 5.26
N GLN A 20 12.42 -13.23 5.54
CA GLN A 20 12.75 -14.32 4.63
C GLN A 20 11.65 -14.47 3.56
N VAL A 21 12.07 -14.73 2.33
CA VAL A 21 11.18 -15.10 1.23
C VAL A 21 10.79 -16.57 1.40
N VAL A 22 9.48 -16.84 1.36
CA VAL A 22 8.96 -18.20 1.32
C VAL A 22 8.62 -18.57 -0.12
N PHE A 23 8.88 -19.83 -0.52
CA PHE A 23 8.48 -20.30 -1.84
C PHE A 23 7.24 -21.17 -1.75
N ASP A 24 6.20 -20.78 -2.50
CA ASP A 24 4.89 -21.44 -2.48
C ASP A 24 4.32 -21.58 -3.90
N SER A 25 4.41 -22.79 -4.46
CA SER A 25 3.95 -23.08 -5.81
C SER A 25 2.44 -22.92 -6.02
N THR A 26 1.65 -22.80 -4.95
CA THR A 26 0.17 -22.66 -5.02
C THR A 26 -0.28 -21.21 -5.24
N LEU A 27 0.64 -20.25 -5.27
CA LEU A 27 0.32 -18.82 -5.43
C LEU A 27 -0.37 -18.49 -6.75
N ALA A 28 -0.06 -19.23 -7.83
CA ALA A 28 -0.76 -19.06 -9.10
C ALA A 28 -2.24 -19.43 -8.98
N ASP A 29 -2.54 -20.55 -8.33
CA ASP A 29 -3.91 -20.98 -8.05
C ASP A 29 -4.62 -19.99 -7.13
N THR A 30 -3.96 -19.53 -6.07
CA THR A 30 -4.50 -18.52 -5.14
C THR A 30 -4.89 -17.22 -5.86
N TYR A 31 -4.05 -16.75 -6.79
CA TYR A 31 -4.35 -15.58 -7.61
C TYR A 31 -5.58 -15.82 -8.49
N HIS A 32 -5.63 -16.97 -9.17
CA HIS A 32 -6.75 -17.32 -10.05
C HIS A 32 -8.06 -17.52 -9.30
N GLU A 33 -8.05 -18.17 -8.14
CA GLU A 33 -9.22 -18.33 -7.28
C GLU A 33 -9.79 -16.97 -6.87
N LYS A 34 -8.93 -16.02 -6.49
CA LYS A 34 -9.36 -14.65 -6.17
C LYS A 34 -10.02 -13.97 -7.35
N LEU A 35 -9.44 -14.10 -8.55
CA LEU A 35 -10.02 -13.54 -9.76
C LEU A 35 -11.36 -14.18 -10.12
N GLN A 36 -11.49 -15.51 -9.98
CA GLN A 36 -12.72 -16.23 -10.26
C GLN A 36 -13.84 -15.91 -9.26
N GLY A 37 -13.49 -15.64 -8.00
CA GLY A 37 -14.44 -15.23 -6.96
C GLY A 37 -15.08 -13.85 -7.16
N MET A 38 -14.59 -13.05 -8.13
CA MET A 38 -15.13 -11.72 -8.42
C MET A 38 -16.41 -11.77 -9.27
N PRO A 39 -17.33 -10.79 -9.13
CA PRO A 39 -18.49 -10.65 -10.00
C PRO A 39 -18.11 -10.61 -11.49
N ASP A 40 -18.89 -11.26 -12.35
CA ASP A 40 -18.55 -11.48 -13.76
C ASP A 40 -18.20 -10.19 -14.51
N ASN A 41 -18.99 -9.12 -14.32
CA ASN A 41 -18.78 -7.81 -14.94
C ASN A 41 -17.46 -7.14 -14.50
N TYR A 42 -17.04 -7.38 -13.26
CA TYR A 42 -15.79 -6.86 -12.72
C TYR A 42 -14.60 -7.71 -13.17
N ARG A 43 -14.75 -9.04 -13.14
CA ARG A 43 -13.75 -10.00 -13.60
C ARG A 43 -13.39 -9.80 -15.08
N GLU A 44 -14.38 -9.60 -15.95
CA GLU A 44 -14.13 -9.32 -17.37
C GLU A 44 -13.34 -8.03 -17.58
N SER A 45 -13.64 -6.98 -16.82
CA SER A 45 -12.90 -5.71 -16.88
C SER A 45 -11.46 -5.88 -16.41
N ILE A 46 -11.24 -6.63 -15.33
CA ILE A 46 -9.89 -6.93 -14.82
C ILE A 46 -9.11 -7.79 -15.80
N LEU A 47 -9.71 -8.81 -16.42
CA LEU A 47 -9.02 -9.66 -17.39
C LEU A 47 -8.55 -8.84 -18.61
N LYS A 48 -9.41 -7.94 -19.12
CA LYS A 48 -9.03 -7.02 -20.20
C LYS A 48 -7.90 -6.08 -19.78
N LEU A 49 -7.99 -5.53 -18.57
CA LEU A 49 -6.94 -4.67 -18.02
C LEU A 49 -5.63 -5.44 -17.80
N GLU A 50 -5.69 -6.68 -17.32
CA GLU A 50 -4.53 -7.55 -17.16
C GLU A 50 -3.88 -7.82 -18.52
N GLU A 51 -4.67 -8.14 -19.53
CA GLU A 51 -4.19 -8.36 -20.90
C GLU A 51 -3.50 -7.10 -21.45
N GLN A 52 -4.12 -5.92 -21.28
CA GLN A 52 -3.55 -4.64 -21.70
C GLN A 52 -2.26 -4.32 -20.95
N ILE A 53 -2.26 -4.43 -19.62
CA ILE A 53 -1.09 -4.14 -18.79
C ILE A 53 0.03 -5.12 -19.13
N LEU A 54 -0.25 -6.41 -19.31
CA LEU A 54 0.78 -7.39 -19.68
C LEU A 54 1.23 -7.25 -21.14
N ALA A 55 0.41 -6.74 -22.05
CA ALA A 55 0.75 -6.61 -23.47
C ALA A 55 1.51 -5.30 -23.78
N GLU A 56 1.09 -4.21 -23.15
CA GLU A 56 1.55 -2.85 -23.48
C GLU A 56 2.53 -2.30 -22.45
N ASN A 57 2.48 -2.80 -21.21
CA ASN A 57 3.25 -2.28 -20.10
C ASN A 57 4.09 -3.38 -19.42
N ASN A 58 5.21 -2.97 -18.88
CA ASN A 58 6.11 -3.82 -18.13
C ASN A 58 5.56 -4.04 -16.72
N GLY A 59 4.36 -4.61 -16.62
CA GLY A 59 3.56 -4.55 -15.41
C GLY A 59 2.78 -5.81 -15.08
N GLY A 60 1.88 -5.68 -14.13
CA GLY A 60 0.96 -6.70 -13.71
C GLY A 60 -0.08 -6.15 -12.76
N LEU A 61 -0.79 -7.05 -12.11
CA LEU A 61 -1.86 -6.70 -11.20
C LEU A 61 -1.57 -7.18 -9.79
N VAL A 62 -1.99 -6.38 -8.83
CA VAL A 62 -1.91 -6.67 -7.40
C VAL A 62 -3.31 -6.54 -6.81
N PHE A 63 -3.81 -7.64 -6.24
CA PHE A 63 -5.11 -7.69 -5.57
C PHE A 63 -4.92 -7.59 -4.06
N PHE A 64 -5.38 -6.49 -3.49
CA PHE A 64 -5.37 -6.31 -2.04
C PHE A 64 -6.59 -6.94 -1.39
N ASN A 65 -6.29 -7.85 -0.46
CA ASN A 65 -7.25 -8.51 0.42
C ASN A 65 -7.42 -7.73 1.73
N LEU A 66 -6.41 -6.92 2.07
CA LEU A 66 -6.41 -6.05 3.24
C LEU A 66 -5.74 -4.73 2.86
N ILE A 67 -6.46 -3.64 3.05
CA ILE A 67 -5.93 -2.28 3.14
C ILE A 67 -6.59 -1.65 4.35
N ALA A 68 -5.83 -1.44 5.43
CA ALA A 68 -6.35 -0.87 6.65
C ALA A 68 -5.45 0.26 7.17
N LEU A 69 -6.07 1.35 7.60
CA LEU A 69 -5.41 2.48 8.25
C LEU A 69 -5.68 2.42 9.75
N ASP A 70 -4.65 2.16 10.55
CA ASP A 70 -4.73 2.15 12.01
C ASP A 70 -4.37 3.52 12.55
N THR A 71 -5.33 4.23 13.15
CA THR A 71 -5.08 5.45 13.93
C THR A 71 -4.64 5.08 15.34
N LEU A 72 -3.39 5.39 15.69
CA LEU A 72 -2.78 4.99 16.97
C LEU A 72 -3.08 5.93 18.14
N ASN A 73 -3.83 7.00 17.89
CA ASN A 73 -4.12 8.09 18.83
C ASN A 73 -5.64 8.25 19.11
N LYS A 74 -6.42 7.16 19.08
CA LYS A 74 -7.88 7.23 19.27
C LYS A 74 -8.30 7.93 20.58
N ASP A 75 -7.50 7.82 21.64
CA ASP A 75 -7.81 8.38 22.97
C ASP A 75 -7.51 9.88 23.12
N SER A 76 -6.72 10.48 22.22
CA SER A 76 -6.36 11.90 22.28
C SER A 76 -7.31 12.81 21.47
N LEU A 77 -8.25 12.24 20.73
CA LEU A 77 -9.33 12.99 20.08
C LEU A 77 -10.44 13.28 21.08
N ARG A 78 -10.19 14.24 21.99
CA ARG A 78 -11.28 14.86 22.75
C ARG A 78 -11.92 15.91 21.86
N PHE A 79 -13.08 15.60 21.31
CA PHE A 79 -13.95 16.63 20.77
C PHE A 79 -14.33 17.53 21.95
N GLU A 80 -13.94 18.81 21.93
CA GLU A 80 -14.46 19.76 22.91
C GLU A 80 -15.98 19.81 22.76
N GLU A 81 -16.69 19.35 23.80
CA GLU A 81 -18.12 19.56 23.90
C GLU A 81 -18.35 21.07 23.99
N SER A 82 -18.66 21.69 22.85
CA SER A 82 -19.14 23.07 22.84
C SER A 82 -20.42 23.13 23.70
N PRO A 83 -20.49 23.99 24.73
CA PRO A 83 -21.53 23.93 25.77
C PRO A 83 -22.92 24.40 25.32
N SER A 84 -23.20 24.46 24.02
CA SER A 84 -24.43 25.07 23.48
C SER A 84 -25.09 24.30 22.33
N VAL A 85 -24.92 22.98 22.25
CA VAL A 85 -25.82 22.16 21.42
C VAL A 85 -26.66 21.28 22.33
N LYS A 86 -27.84 21.82 22.70
CA LYS A 86 -28.95 20.98 23.16
C LYS A 86 -29.33 20.09 21.98
N ILE A 87 -29.04 18.79 22.09
CA ILE A 87 -29.63 17.78 21.22
C ILE A 87 -31.12 17.74 21.59
N ALA A 88 -31.91 18.53 20.88
CA ALA A 88 -33.33 18.28 20.75
C ALA A 88 -33.48 17.23 19.65
N ASP A 89 -34.21 16.15 19.94
CA ASP A 89 -34.68 15.21 18.92
C ASP A 89 -35.55 15.97 17.91
N SER A 90 -34.92 16.55 16.89
CA SER A 90 -35.58 17.09 15.72
C SER A 90 -35.02 16.36 14.51
N TRP A 91 -35.82 15.41 14.05
CA TRP A 91 -35.71 14.71 12.77
C TRP A 91 -35.49 15.73 11.64
N VAL A 92 -34.28 15.74 11.06
CA VAL A 92 -33.97 16.46 9.82
C VAL A 92 -33.92 15.41 8.71
N PRO A 93 -34.84 15.43 7.74
CA PRO A 93 -34.69 14.59 6.56
C PRO A 93 -33.50 15.10 5.75
N GLY A 94 -32.44 14.29 5.65
CA GLY A 94 -31.27 14.59 4.81
C GLY A 94 -29.90 14.59 5.49
N LEU A 95 -29.79 14.26 6.78
CA LEU A 95 -28.49 13.91 7.39
C LEU A 95 -28.58 12.51 7.99
N GLU A 96 -28.10 11.53 7.24
CA GLU A 96 -27.80 10.21 7.80
C GLU A 96 -26.61 10.36 8.76
N ASN A 97 -26.77 9.78 9.95
CA ASN A 97 -25.76 9.68 10.99
C ASN A 97 -24.52 8.93 10.48
N SER A 98 -23.48 9.63 10.02
CA SER A 98 -22.18 9.00 9.70
C SER A 98 -21.30 8.92 10.96
N ARG A 99 -21.72 8.09 11.91
CA ARG A 99 -20.87 7.66 13.04
C ARG A 99 -21.15 6.20 13.35
N ALA A 100 -20.55 5.31 12.57
CA ALA A 100 -20.13 3.95 12.94
C ALA A 100 -19.61 3.27 11.67
N GLU A 101 -18.49 2.55 11.80
CA GLU A 101 -18.01 1.54 10.85
C GLU A 101 -17.83 1.96 9.39
N GLU A 102 -16.60 2.37 9.04
CA GLU A 102 -16.04 1.95 7.75
C GLU A 102 -14.62 1.43 7.96
N ALA A 103 -14.53 0.24 8.57
CA ALA A 103 -13.77 -0.77 7.84
C ALA A 103 -14.61 -1.00 6.57
N SER A 104 -14.37 -0.19 5.54
CA SER A 104 -14.87 -0.53 4.22
C SER A 104 -14.15 -1.83 3.86
N ALA A 105 -14.80 -2.95 4.17
CA ALA A 105 -14.65 -4.13 3.38
C ALA A 105 -15.10 -3.71 1.99
N PHE A 106 -14.15 -3.18 1.22
CA PHE A 106 -14.29 -3.02 -0.20
C PHE A 106 -14.69 -4.41 -0.72
N ASP A 107 -15.98 -4.61 -1.02
CA ASP A 107 -16.50 -5.86 -1.62
C ASP A 107 -15.87 -6.14 -3.00
N ALA A 108 -15.09 -5.19 -3.53
CA ALA A 108 -14.19 -5.37 -4.65
C ALA A 108 -12.74 -5.15 -4.19
N PRO A 109 -11.82 -6.10 -4.38
CA PRO A 109 -10.42 -5.95 -3.95
C PRO A 109 -9.82 -4.70 -4.56
N ALA A 110 -9.14 -3.88 -3.75
CA ALA A 110 -8.41 -2.74 -4.27
C ALA A 110 -7.33 -3.24 -5.23
N LEU A 111 -7.30 -2.64 -6.42
CA LEU A 111 -6.44 -3.03 -7.52
C LEU A 111 -5.30 -2.03 -7.64
N PHE A 112 -4.07 -2.51 -7.52
CA PHE A 112 -2.88 -1.70 -7.81
C PHE A 112 -2.22 -2.23 -9.08
N ILE A 113 -1.54 -1.34 -9.78
CA ILE A 113 -0.68 -1.71 -10.90
C ILE A 113 0.67 -2.14 -10.30
N GLY A 114 1.09 -3.35 -10.64
CA GLY A 114 2.38 -3.90 -10.25
C GLY A 114 3.42 -3.72 -11.35
N GLY A 115 4.69 -3.65 -10.98
CA GLY A 115 5.84 -3.72 -11.89
C GLY A 115 6.97 -4.55 -11.27
N ALA A 116 7.80 -5.15 -12.11
CA ALA A 116 9.02 -5.80 -11.64
C ALA A 116 10.19 -5.65 -12.62
N GLU A 117 11.37 -5.48 -12.06
CA GLU A 117 12.64 -5.43 -12.79
C GLU A 117 13.75 -6.12 -12.01
N ILE A 118 14.73 -6.66 -12.74
CA ILE A 118 15.94 -7.24 -12.16
C ILE A 118 17.09 -6.25 -12.31
N MET A 119 17.67 -5.88 -11.17
CA MET A 119 18.88 -5.06 -11.12
C MET A 119 20.02 -5.86 -10.48
N GLY A 120 20.86 -6.45 -11.32
CA GLY A 120 21.93 -7.35 -10.87
C GLY A 120 21.35 -8.66 -10.33
N ASP A 121 21.51 -8.91 -9.04
CA ASP A 121 20.98 -10.08 -8.31
C ASP A 121 19.76 -9.73 -7.44
N THR A 122 19.24 -8.52 -7.59
CA THR A 122 18.07 -8.04 -6.85
C THR A 122 16.85 -7.98 -7.77
N LEU A 123 15.76 -8.62 -7.35
CA LEU A 123 14.44 -8.41 -7.93
C LEU A 123 13.76 -7.25 -7.20
N ILE A 124 13.34 -6.24 -7.96
CA ILE A 124 12.60 -5.08 -7.47
C ILE A 124 11.15 -5.27 -7.89
N ILE A 125 10.21 -5.23 -6.93
CA ILE A 125 8.77 -5.30 -7.21
C ILE A 125 8.13 -4.03 -6.69
N THR A 126 7.36 -3.35 -7.52
CA THR A 126 6.57 -2.17 -7.13
C THR A 126 5.09 -2.47 -7.23
N ALA A 127 4.29 -1.95 -6.30
CA ALA A 127 2.85 -1.94 -6.35
C ALA A 127 2.36 -0.52 -6.07
N THR A 128 1.69 0.10 -7.05
CA THR A 128 1.25 1.51 -6.97
C THR A 128 -0.24 1.62 -7.23
N ASP A 129 -0.94 2.42 -6.42
CA ASP A 129 -2.34 2.75 -6.65
C ASP A 129 -2.55 4.09 -7.34
N ILE A 130 -3.83 4.40 -7.55
CA ILE A 130 -4.29 5.66 -8.15
C ILE A 130 -4.13 6.88 -7.22
N PHE A 131 -3.81 6.69 -5.95
CA PHE A 131 -3.63 7.73 -4.95
C PHE A 131 -2.15 7.94 -4.60
N ASN A 132 -1.24 7.56 -5.51
CA ASN A 132 0.21 7.70 -5.38
C ASN A 132 0.81 7.01 -4.14
N ARG A 133 0.16 5.95 -3.64
CA ARG A 133 0.71 5.07 -2.61
C ARG A 133 1.47 3.95 -3.31
N THR A 134 2.75 3.82 -2.98
CA THR A 134 3.64 2.84 -3.60
C THR A 134 4.29 1.97 -2.54
N ILE A 135 4.25 0.65 -2.74
CA ILE A 135 5.03 -0.32 -1.98
C ILE A 135 6.12 -0.86 -2.89
N THR A 136 7.37 -0.76 -2.46
CA THR A 136 8.52 -1.30 -3.19
C THR A 136 9.18 -2.40 -2.38
N HIS A 137 9.26 -3.60 -2.94
CA HIS A 137 10.04 -4.72 -2.42
C HIS A 137 11.40 -4.79 -3.09
N LEU A 138 12.41 -5.13 -2.29
CA LEU A 138 13.76 -5.45 -2.73
C LEU A 138 14.05 -6.88 -2.28
N VAL A 139 14.10 -7.81 -3.23
CA VAL A 139 14.31 -9.23 -3.00
C VAL A 139 15.73 -9.62 -3.43
N TYR A 140 16.53 -10.10 -2.48
CA TYR A 140 17.93 -10.49 -2.65
C TYR A 140 18.15 -11.87 -2.04
N GLY A 141 18.42 -12.87 -2.89
CA GLY A 141 18.49 -14.27 -2.46
C GLY A 141 17.18 -14.72 -1.80
N ASP A 142 17.25 -15.13 -0.53
CA ASP A 142 16.08 -15.49 0.28
C ASP A 142 15.63 -14.37 1.22
N SER A 143 16.14 -13.15 1.07
CA SER A 143 15.80 -12.01 1.90
C SER A 143 14.96 -10.99 1.13
N VAL A 144 13.97 -10.39 1.80
CA VAL A 144 13.17 -9.29 1.28
C VAL A 144 13.16 -8.10 2.24
N LYS A 145 13.21 -6.90 1.67
CA LYS A 145 12.93 -5.63 2.36
C LYS A 145 11.82 -4.91 1.62
N ALA A 146 11.08 -4.06 2.34
CA ALA A 146 10.03 -3.26 1.71
C ALA A 146 10.00 -1.84 2.28
N ILE A 147 9.65 -0.90 1.41
CA ILE A 147 9.39 0.50 1.73
C ILE A 147 8.01 0.88 1.23
N TYR A 148 7.37 1.78 1.96
CA TYR A 148 6.12 2.41 1.57
C TYR A 148 6.36 3.89 1.34
N THR A 149 5.86 4.39 0.22
CA THR A 149 5.88 5.80 -0.13
C THR A 149 4.46 6.28 -0.32
N GLU A 150 4.15 7.43 0.27
CA GLU A 150 2.86 8.11 0.13
C GLU A 150 3.11 9.56 -0.22
N ARG A 151 2.37 10.04 -1.23
CA ARG A 151 2.56 11.36 -1.81
C ARG A 151 1.23 12.04 -2.08
N TYR A 152 1.12 13.29 -1.65
CA TYR A 152 0.01 14.18 -1.94
C TYR A 152 0.52 15.37 -2.73
N ASP A 153 0.21 15.41 -4.03
CA ASP A 153 0.67 16.49 -4.89
C ASP A 153 0.14 17.84 -4.38
N ASP A 154 1.05 18.79 -4.17
CA ASP A 154 0.79 20.15 -3.69
C ASP A 154 0.20 20.28 -2.27
N GLU A 155 0.13 19.19 -1.49
CA GLU A 155 -0.35 19.22 -0.10
C GLU A 155 0.73 18.78 0.91
N TYR A 156 1.25 19.75 1.67
CA TYR A 156 2.22 19.49 2.75
C TYR A 156 1.52 19.02 4.02
N ILE A 157 1.05 17.77 4.02
CA ILE A 157 0.22 17.20 5.10
C ILE A 157 0.87 16.05 5.85
N LEU A 158 2.04 15.59 5.42
CA LEU A 158 2.69 14.39 5.97
C LEU A 158 3.88 14.74 6.85
N LYS A 159 4.12 13.94 7.90
CA LYS A 159 5.39 13.91 8.64
C LYS A 159 5.79 12.49 8.95
N ARG A 160 7.09 12.21 8.90
CA ARG A 160 7.61 10.91 9.31
C ARG A 160 7.73 10.81 10.84
N GLN A 161 8.28 11.85 11.49
CA GLN A 161 8.36 11.99 12.94
C GLN A 161 7.67 13.29 13.38
N GLU A 162 7.27 13.36 14.65
CA GLU A 162 6.56 14.53 15.19
C GLU A 162 7.37 15.83 15.05
N SER A 163 8.70 15.72 15.21
CA SER A 163 9.66 16.82 15.07
C SER A 163 9.91 17.26 13.63
N ASP A 164 9.51 16.48 12.62
CA ASP A 164 9.81 16.80 11.23
C ASP A 164 8.95 17.96 10.73
N ALA A 165 9.42 18.65 9.69
CA ALA A 165 8.59 19.59 8.94
C ALA A 165 7.50 18.82 8.16
N LEU A 166 6.41 19.52 7.82
CA LEU A 166 5.42 18.96 6.91
C LEU A 166 6.03 18.77 5.52
N ALA A 167 5.67 17.67 4.88
CA ALA A 167 6.09 17.27 3.55
C ALA A 167 4.88 16.83 2.72
N ASP A 168 5.04 16.88 1.42
CA ASP A 168 4.14 16.35 0.40
C ASP A 168 4.37 14.85 0.14
N GLU A 169 5.53 14.33 0.52
CA GLU A 169 5.90 12.92 0.37
C GLU A 169 6.56 12.37 1.65
N ILE A 170 6.24 11.12 2.00
CA ILE A 170 6.97 10.35 2.99
C ILE A 170 7.44 9.02 2.43
N THR A 171 8.54 8.52 2.99
CA THR A 171 8.97 7.13 2.85
C THR A 171 9.06 6.50 4.23
N ALA A 172 8.32 5.41 4.44
CA ALA A 172 8.27 4.65 5.68
C ALA A 172 8.79 3.22 5.44
N PRO A 173 9.68 2.69 6.31
CA PRO A 173 10.05 1.29 6.25
C PRO A 173 8.85 0.39 6.58
N MET A 174 8.76 -0.77 5.92
CA MET A 174 7.73 -1.76 6.18
C MET A 174 8.26 -2.89 7.06
N LYS A 175 7.45 -3.30 8.04
CA LYS A 175 7.58 -4.59 8.70
C LYS A 175 6.87 -5.63 7.84
N ILE A 176 7.62 -6.63 7.39
CA ILE A 176 7.09 -7.74 6.58
C ILE A 176 6.74 -8.88 7.54
N THR A 177 5.46 -9.28 7.55
CA THR A 177 4.97 -10.43 8.32
C THR A 177 5.11 -11.71 7.50
N ALA A 178 4.74 -11.64 6.21
CA ALA A 178 4.91 -12.72 5.26
C ALA A 178 5.21 -12.15 3.88
N PHE A 179 6.08 -12.83 3.14
CA PHE A 179 6.32 -12.55 1.74
C PHE A 179 6.68 -13.85 1.02
N SER A 180 5.93 -14.14 -0.04
CA SER A 180 6.06 -15.40 -0.76
C SER A 180 6.16 -15.17 -2.26
N LEU A 181 7.00 -15.97 -2.93
CA LEU A 181 7.10 -16.08 -4.38
C LEU A 181 6.77 -17.51 -4.81
N HIS A 182 6.23 -17.69 -6.01
CA HIS A 182 5.84 -19.02 -6.45
C HIS A 182 7.01 -19.96 -6.78
N THR A 183 8.21 -19.42 -6.97
CA THR A 183 9.40 -20.17 -7.41
C THR A 183 10.69 -19.55 -6.88
N PRO A 184 11.70 -20.36 -6.52
CA PRO A 184 13.04 -19.89 -6.19
C PRO A 184 13.82 -19.34 -7.39
N ASP A 185 13.46 -19.73 -8.62
CA ASP A 185 14.17 -19.32 -9.84
C ASP A 185 13.71 -17.95 -10.37
N TYR A 186 13.26 -17.07 -9.48
CA TYR A 186 12.55 -15.84 -9.82
C TYR A 186 13.35 -14.86 -10.71
N LEU A 187 14.68 -14.95 -10.71
CA LEU A 187 15.56 -14.14 -11.56
C LEU A 187 15.51 -14.52 -13.05
N THR A 188 14.92 -15.66 -13.40
CA THR A 188 14.85 -16.14 -14.79
C THR A 188 13.42 -16.26 -15.30
N GLN A 189 12.44 -16.03 -14.43
CA GLN A 189 11.04 -16.25 -14.72
C GLN A 189 10.40 -14.98 -15.25
N PRO A 190 9.85 -14.99 -16.47
CA PRO A 190 9.25 -13.79 -17.06
C PRO A 190 7.94 -13.39 -16.37
N LEU A 191 7.31 -14.31 -15.64
CA LEU A 191 6.05 -14.07 -14.94
C LEU A 191 6.19 -14.58 -13.51
N LEU A 192 5.87 -13.73 -12.54
CA LEU A 192 5.89 -14.06 -11.12
C LEU A 192 4.51 -13.94 -10.51
N TYR A 193 4.15 -14.95 -9.74
CA TYR A 193 3.10 -14.90 -8.74
C TYR A 193 3.71 -14.76 -7.36
N GLY A 194 3.04 -14.00 -6.50
CA GLY A 194 3.48 -13.81 -5.13
C GLY A 194 2.38 -13.28 -4.21
N ALA A 195 2.70 -13.22 -2.93
CA ALA A 195 1.83 -12.69 -1.88
C ALA A 195 2.65 -11.96 -0.83
N ALA A 196 2.04 -10.98 -0.19
CA ALA A 196 2.70 -10.23 0.88
C ALA A 196 1.72 -9.78 1.96
N GLU A 197 2.19 -9.79 3.20
CA GLU A 197 1.55 -9.19 4.37
C GLU A 197 2.53 -8.29 5.09
N LEU A 198 2.17 -7.02 5.25
CA LEU A 198 3.08 -5.98 5.73
C LEU A 198 2.36 -4.87 6.50
N GLU A 199 3.12 -4.21 7.37
CA GLU A 199 2.70 -3.06 8.16
C GLU A 199 3.73 -1.93 8.01
N SER A 200 3.28 -0.71 7.80
CA SER A 200 4.18 0.45 7.78
C SER A 200 4.66 0.83 9.16
N ALA A 201 5.86 1.41 9.23
CA ALA A 201 6.20 2.24 10.37
C ALA A 201 5.15 3.36 10.54
N ALA A 202 4.94 3.79 11.79
CA ALA A 202 4.01 4.87 12.06
C ALA A 202 4.54 6.18 11.47
N PHE A 203 3.63 6.97 10.92
CA PHE A 203 3.88 8.33 10.44
C PHE A 203 2.69 9.22 10.84
N PHE A 204 2.73 10.50 10.48
CA PHE A 204 1.70 11.47 10.83
C PHE A 204 1.11 12.08 9.57
N VAL A 205 -0.21 12.30 9.59
CA VAL A 205 -0.95 13.01 8.55
C VAL A 205 -1.85 14.07 9.20
N LYS A 206 -2.01 15.25 8.57
CA LYS A 206 -2.97 16.25 9.05
C LYS A 206 -4.39 15.68 9.02
N ALA A 207 -5.18 15.99 10.05
CA ALA A 207 -6.59 15.59 10.10
C ALA A 207 -7.46 16.27 9.02
N GLY A 208 -6.97 17.35 8.43
CA GLY A 208 -7.56 18.05 7.29
C GLY A 208 -6.66 19.21 6.83
N PRO A 209 -6.94 19.83 5.67
CA PRO A 209 -6.08 20.86 5.07
C PRO A 209 -5.77 22.02 6.04
N GLU A 210 -6.82 22.52 6.70
CA GLU A 210 -6.75 23.65 7.65
C GLU A 210 -6.51 23.23 9.10
N SER A 211 -6.37 21.93 9.39
CA SER A 211 -6.23 21.44 10.75
C SER A 211 -4.76 21.41 11.17
N ASP A 212 -4.45 21.93 12.37
CA ASP A 212 -3.14 21.71 13.01
C ASP A 212 -3.03 20.34 13.69
N ALA A 213 -4.12 19.58 13.77
CA ALA A 213 -4.12 18.27 14.38
C ALA A 213 -3.43 17.24 13.48
N LEU A 214 -2.49 16.49 14.07
CA LEU A 214 -1.79 15.40 13.41
C LEU A 214 -2.31 14.05 13.91
N LEU A 215 -2.73 13.21 12.99
CA LEU A 215 -3.09 11.83 13.23
C LEU A 215 -1.86 10.95 13.07
N ARG A 216 -1.49 10.23 14.13
CA ARG A 216 -0.47 9.17 14.03
C ARG A 216 -1.12 7.93 13.44
N VAL A 217 -0.64 7.49 12.29
CA VAL A 217 -1.23 6.40 11.51
C VAL A 217 -0.22 5.33 11.13
N LYS A 218 -0.72 4.14 10.81
CA LYS A 218 0.01 3.05 10.17
C LYS A 218 -0.87 2.40 9.12
N TRP A 219 -0.27 1.99 8.01
CA TRP A 219 -0.95 1.17 7.02
C TRP A 219 -0.67 -0.32 7.25
N ARG A 220 -1.69 -1.14 7.05
CA ARG A 220 -1.59 -2.60 6.98
C ARG A 220 -2.08 -3.07 5.62
N PHE A 221 -1.27 -3.89 4.98
CA PHE A 221 -1.52 -4.40 3.64
C PHE A 221 -1.41 -5.92 3.64
N GLY A 222 -2.31 -6.54 2.88
CA GLY A 222 -2.27 -7.96 2.56
C GLY A 222 -2.74 -8.16 1.12
N TYR A 223 -1.92 -8.75 0.26
CA TYR A 223 -2.23 -8.87 -1.17
C TYR A 223 -1.59 -10.08 -1.83
N VAL A 224 -2.12 -10.40 -3.01
CA VAL A 224 -1.50 -11.32 -3.97
C VAL A 224 -1.22 -10.57 -5.27
N PHE A 225 -0.25 -11.04 -6.05
CA PHE A 225 0.09 -10.40 -7.31
C PHE A 225 0.45 -11.39 -8.40
N LYS A 226 0.29 -10.93 -9.64
CA LYS A 226 0.81 -11.54 -10.86
C LYS A 226 1.47 -10.44 -11.67
N ILE A 227 2.79 -10.54 -11.85
CA ILE A 227 3.60 -9.48 -12.48
C ILE A 227 4.57 -10.05 -13.51
N ARG A 228 4.76 -9.31 -14.61
CA ARG A 228 5.83 -9.60 -15.56
C ARG A 228 7.14 -9.01 -15.07
N VAL A 229 8.24 -9.76 -15.20
CA VAL A 229 9.59 -9.35 -14.81
C VAL A 229 10.40 -8.96 -16.04
N HIS A 230 11.22 -7.92 -15.89
CA HIS A 230 12.12 -7.39 -16.92
C HIS A 230 13.59 -7.48 -16.52
#